data_AF-A0A2V8BP47-F1
#
_entry.id   AF-A0A2V8BP47-F1
#
_cell.length_a   1.000
_cell.length_b   1.000
_cell.length_c   1.000
_cell.angle_alpha   90.00
_cell.angle_beta   90.00
_cell.angle_gamma   90.00
#
_symmetry.space_group_name_H-M   'P 1'
#
loop_
_entity.id
_entity.type
_entity.pdbx_description
1 polymer ?
#
loop_
_entity_poly.entity_id
_entity_poly.type
_entity_poly.pdbx_seq_one_letter_code
_entity_poly.pdbx_strand_id
1 'polypeptide(L)'
;MDKLVEREAAARNPLVAAPALAVQFFLTPLAVVAITVGVYVGFRSLVANDSRSAHEYLAEVRNGGSDRRWPAAYELSRLMSDPKVRADHTLAPALVKAFEAAKDDDSRVKQYLALAIGRLDPPLPSEAVEGLTNTLDAADGETRISVIWALGSSGDAAVVPRLLPLYGSEDQGIERCDRARAEGPS
;
A
#
# COMPACT_ATOMS: atom_id res chain seq x y z
N MET A 1 98.75 0.00 -2.11
CA MET A 1 97.72 1.04 -2.30
C MET A 1 96.61 0.40 -3.12
N ASP A 2 95.87 -0.55 -2.54
CA ASP A 2 94.68 -0.33 -1.69
C ASP A 2 93.46 0.01 -2.55
N LYS A 3 92.56 -0.97 -2.73
CA LYS A 3 91.22 -1.07 -2.12
C LYS A 3 90.21 -0.09 -2.77
N LEU A 4 89.27 -0.61 -3.56
CA LEU A 4 87.95 -1.17 -3.18
C LEU A 4 86.84 -0.12 -3.25
N VAL A 5 85.69 -0.55 -3.79
CA VAL A 5 84.33 -0.17 -3.35
C VAL A 5 83.87 1.22 -3.81
N GLU A 6 82.67 1.45 -4.29
CA GLU A 6 81.53 0.68 -4.77
C GLU A 6 80.55 1.73 -5.30
N ARG A 7 79.65 1.29 -6.18
CA ARG A 7 78.24 1.71 -6.27
C ARG A 7 77.89 3.20 -6.17
N GLU A 8 77.29 3.70 -7.24
CA GLU A 8 75.85 4.00 -7.17
C GLU A 8 75.22 3.97 -8.57
N ALA A 9 74.92 2.76 -9.05
CA ALA A 9 73.80 2.62 -9.97
C ALA A 9 72.55 2.87 -9.11
N ALA A 10 72.07 4.12 -9.11
CA ALA A 10 70.81 4.50 -8.52
C ALA A 10 69.70 3.72 -9.25
N ALA A 11 69.40 2.52 -8.73
CA ALA A 11 68.27 1.72 -9.11
C ALA A 11 67.02 2.55 -8.83
N ARG A 12 66.41 3.08 -9.89
CA ARG A 12 65.03 3.58 -9.86
C ARG A 12 64.19 2.43 -9.30
N ASN A 13 63.74 2.56 -8.06
CA ASN A 13 62.84 1.58 -7.44
C ASN A 13 61.53 1.50 -8.27
N PRO A 14 61.21 0.39 -8.96
CA PRO A 14 59.89 0.18 -9.52
C PRO A 14 58.99 -0.63 -8.57
N LEU A 15 59.40 -0.83 -7.32
CA LEU A 15 58.82 -1.85 -6.43
C LEU A 15 57.70 -1.35 -5.50
N VAL A 16 57.33 -0.06 -5.53
CA VAL A 16 56.22 0.45 -4.70
C VAL A 16 54.89 0.54 -5.46
N ALA A 17 54.90 0.51 -6.80
CA ALA A 17 53.69 0.73 -7.61
C ALA A 17 52.93 -0.56 -8.00
N ALA A 18 53.56 -1.73 -7.95
CA ALA A 18 52.95 -2.99 -8.36
C ALA A 18 51.77 -3.47 -7.47
N PRO A 19 51.83 -3.40 -6.11
CA PRO A 19 50.71 -3.85 -5.28
C PRO A 19 49.52 -2.88 -5.28
N ALA A 20 49.75 -1.58 -5.52
CA ALA A 20 48.70 -0.58 -5.54
C ALA A 20 47.74 -0.74 -6.72
N LEU A 21 48.27 -1.06 -7.91
CA LEU A 21 47.45 -1.28 -9.11
C LEU A 21 46.55 -2.51 -8.96
N ALA A 22 47.10 -3.65 -8.49
CA ALA A 22 46.31 -4.87 -8.29
C ALA A 22 45.15 -4.66 -7.29
N VAL A 23 45.41 -3.95 -6.19
CA VAL A 23 44.39 -3.61 -5.19
C VAL A 23 43.34 -2.66 -5.78
N GLN A 24 43.76 -1.67 -6.56
CA GLN A 24 42.85 -0.73 -7.22
C GLN A 24 41.93 -1.41 -8.24
N PHE A 25 42.43 -2.37 -9.03
CA PHE A 25 41.63 -3.16 -9.98
C PHE A 25 40.58 -4.05 -9.29
N PHE A 26 40.75 -4.40 -8.01
CA PHE A 26 39.73 -5.10 -7.21
C PHE A 26 38.77 -4.14 -6.51
N LEU A 27 39.27 -3.00 -6.00
CA LEU A 27 38.47 -2.03 -5.27
C LEU A 27 37.46 -1.31 -6.16
N THR A 28 37.83 -0.94 -7.39
CA THR A 28 36.92 -0.26 -8.32
C THR A 28 35.68 -1.12 -8.66
N PRO A 29 35.80 -2.39 -9.11
CA PRO A 29 34.63 -3.23 -9.35
C PRO A 29 33.89 -3.60 -8.05
N LEU A 30 34.59 -3.81 -6.93
CA LEU A 30 33.95 -4.05 -5.63
C LEU A 30 33.09 -2.86 -5.20
N ALA A 31 33.58 -1.63 -5.40
CA ALA A 31 32.83 -0.42 -5.10
C ALA A 31 31.58 -0.28 -5.98
N VAL A 32 31.68 -0.61 -7.27
CA VAL A 32 30.52 -0.61 -8.18
C VAL A 32 29.47 -1.62 -7.70
N VAL A 33 29.87 -2.85 -7.41
CA VAL A 33 28.95 -3.88 -6.89
C VAL A 33 28.34 -3.44 -5.56
N ALA A 34 29.14 -2.89 -4.64
CA ALA A 34 28.65 -2.40 -3.36
C ALA A 34 27.62 -1.28 -3.52
N ILE A 35 27.84 -0.34 -4.45
CA ILE A 35 26.86 0.71 -4.78
C ILE A 35 25.60 0.10 -5.40
N THR A 36 25.73 -0.80 -6.37
CA THR A 36 24.58 -1.46 -7.01
C THR A 36 23.75 -2.24 -5.99
N VAL A 37 24.39 -3.00 -5.11
CA VAL A 37 23.72 -3.74 -4.04
C VAL A 37 23.10 -2.77 -3.04
N GLY A 38 23.80 -1.70 -2.66
CA GLY A 38 23.28 -0.66 -1.77
C GLY A 38 22.02 0.02 -2.33
N VAL A 39 22.02 0.37 -3.63
CA VAL A 39 20.84 0.91 -4.32
C VAL A 39 19.72 -0.12 -4.38
N TYR A 40 20.03 -1.38 -4.71
CA TYR A 40 19.04 -2.46 -4.75
C TYR A 40 18.40 -2.69 -3.37
N VAL A 41 19.20 -2.79 -2.32
CA VAL A 41 18.73 -2.98 -0.94
C VAL A 41 17.96 -1.75 -0.46
N GLY A 42 18.44 -0.54 -0.75
CA GLY A 42 17.74 0.70 -0.42
C GLY A 42 16.38 0.79 -1.09
N PHE A 43 16.32 0.51 -2.40
CA PHE A 43 15.06 0.44 -3.14
C PHE A 43 14.15 -0.66 -2.59
N ARG A 44 14.69 -1.87 -2.35
CA ARG A 44 13.94 -2.98 -1.75
C ARG A 44 13.41 -2.66 -0.35
N SER A 45 14.15 -1.91 0.45
CA SER A 45 13.73 -1.45 1.78
C SER A 45 12.63 -0.39 1.69
N LEU A 46 12.64 0.49 0.69
CA LEU A 46 11.56 1.47 0.49
C LEU A 46 10.24 0.76 0.16
N VAL A 47 10.25 -0.21 -0.76
CA VAL A 47 9.04 -1.02 -1.10
C VAL A 47 8.70 -2.08 -0.02
N ALA A 48 9.42 -2.12 1.10
CA ALA A 48 9.05 -2.94 2.27
C ALA A 48 8.37 -2.11 3.37
N ASN A 49 8.47 -0.77 3.30
CA ASN A 49 7.89 0.12 4.31
C ASN A 49 6.39 0.38 4.11
N ASP A 50 5.84 0.06 2.94
CA ASP A 50 4.44 0.36 2.59
C ASP A 50 3.42 -0.33 3.51
N SER A 51 3.76 -1.49 4.10
CA SER A 51 2.91 -2.15 5.10
C SER A 51 2.85 -1.36 6.41
N ARG A 52 3.94 -0.71 6.80
CA ARG A 52 4.01 0.09 8.03
C ARG A 52 3.22 1.39 7.89
N SER A 53 3.26 2.02 6.72
CA SER A 53 2.45 3.21 6.43
C SER A 53 0.95 2.88 6.36
N ALA A 54 0.56 1.71 5.84
CA ALA A 54 -0.84 1.27 5.86
C ALA A 54 -1.40 1.18 7.29
N HIS A 55 -0.64 0.62 8.24
CA HIS A 55 -1.04 0.57 9.64
C HIS A 55 -1.13 1.95 10.29
N GLU A 56 -0.26 2.88 9.90
CA GLU A 56 -0.28 4.26 10.37
C GLU A 56 -1.51 5.01 9.87
N TYR A 57 -1.83 4.92 8.58
CA TYR A 57 -3.07 5.50 8.05
C TYR A 57 -4.31 4.89 8.68
N LEU A 58 -4.33 3.57 8.91
CA LEU A 58 -5.43 2.92 9.60
C LEU A 58 -5.58 3.43 11.05
N ALA A 59 -4.47 3.68 11.75
CA ALA A 59 -4.50 4.29 13.06
C ALA A 59 -5.06 5.71 13.02
N GLU A 60 -4.69 6.50 12.01
CA GLU A 60 -5.22 7.86 11.79
C GLU A 60 -6.73 7.82 11.44
N VAL A 61 -7.19 6.83 10.66
CA VAL A 61 -8.63 6.64 10.41
C VAL A 61 -9.40 6.31 11.69
N ARG A 62 -8.79 5.59 12.63
CA ARG A 62 -9.46 5.22 13.89
C ARG A 62 -9.41 6.31 14.96
N ASN A 63 -8.28 6.99 15.06
CA ASN A 63 -7.96 7.87 16.18
C ASN A 63 -7.89 9.36 15.78
N GLY A 64 -7.83 9.67 14.48
CA GLY A 64 -7.73 11.02 13.96
C GLY A 64 -9.05 11.80 14.07
N GLY A 65 -8.96 13.13 14.06
CA GLY A 65 -10.13 14.00 14.04
C GLY A 65 -10.90 13.90 12.71
N SER A 66 -12.20 14.19 12.70
CA SER A 66 -13.11 13.99 11.56
C SER A 66 -12.56 14.48 10.21
N ASP A 67 -11.86 15.62 10.20
CA ASP A 67 -11.28 16.20 8.98
C ASP A 67 -10.09 15.40 8.40
N ARG A 68 -9.42 14.59 9.23
CA ARG A 68 -8.23 13.79 8.88
C ARG A 68 -8.54 12.31 8.64
N ARG A 69 -9.73 11.85 9.01
CA ARG A 69 -10.12 10.44 8.81
C ARG A 69 -10.33 10.12 7.33
N TRP A 70 -10.99 10.99 6.58
CA TRP A 70 -11.27 10.73 5.15
C TRP A 70 -10.01 10.73 4.26
N PRO A 71 -9.02 11.64 4.40
CA PRO A 71 -7.79 11.59 3.62
C PRO A 71 -6.95 10.35 3.99
N ALA A 72 -6.91 9.98 5.27
CA ALA A 72 -6.20 8.79 5.71
C ALA A 72 -6.84 7.51 5.14
N ALA A 73 -8.17 7.43 5.10
CA ALA A 73 -8.88 6.31 4.50
C ALA A 73 -8.62 6.21 2.99
N TYR A 74 -8.58 7.35 2.29
CA TYR A 74 -8.21 7.41 0.88
C TYR A 74 -6.78 6.89 0.64
N GLU A 75 -5.80 7.37 1.39
CA GLU A 75 -4.41 6.95 1.26
C GLU A 75 -4.23 5.46 1.57
N LEU A 76 -4.90 4.95 2.60
CA LEU A 76 -4.93 3.52 2.90
C LEU A 76 -5.49 2.71 1.71
N SER A 77 -6.61 3.13 1.13
CA SER A 77 -7.20 2.45 -0.04
C SER A 77 -6.26 2.45 -1.26
N ARG A 78 -5.44 3.50 -1.42
CA ARG A 78 -4.42 3.59 -2.47
C ARG A 78 -3.30 2.59 -2.24
N LEU A 79 -2.79 2.49 -1.00
CA LEU A 79 -1.74 1.53 -0.63
C LEU A 79 -2.19 0.08 -0.81
N MET A 80 -3.48 -0.22 -0.61
CA MET A 80 -4.06 -1.53 -0.91
C MET A 80 -3.96 -1.94 -2.39
N SER A 81 -3.55 -1.06 -3.29
CA SER A 81 -3.23 -1.46 -4.67
C SER A 81 -1.96 -2.32 -4.76
N ASP A 82 -1.04 -2.19 -3.78
CA ASP A 82 0.15 -3.02 -3.69
C ASP A 82 -0.19 -4.43 -3.17
N PRO A 83 0.17 -5.51 -3.91
CA PRO A 83 -0.02 -6.89 -3.45
C PRO A 83 0.56 -7.19 -2.06
N LYS A 84 1.66 -6.55 -1.65
CA LYS A 84 2.28 -6.81 -0.34
C LYS A 84 1.46 -6.29 0.82
N VAL A 85 0.79 -5.15 0.61
CA VAL A 85 -0.11 -4.58 1.62
C VAL A 85 -1.37 -5.44 1.72
N ARG A 86 -1.87 -5.97 0.60
CA ARG A 86 -3.01 -6.89 0.56
C ARG A 86 -2.73 -8.24 1.21
N ALA A 87 -1.52 -8.76 1.04
CA ALA A 87 -1.06 -9.99 1.66
C ALA A 87 -0.83 -9.87 3.17
N ASP A 88 -0.92 -8.66 3.74
CA ASP A 88 -0.77 -8.44 5.16
C ASP A 88 -2.02 -8.87 5.93
N HIS A 89 -1.98 -10.07 6.50
CA HIS A 89 -3.08 -10.64 7.26
C HIS A 89 -3.42 -9.86 8.54
N THR A 90 -2.54 -8.99 9.06
CA THR A 90 -2.86 -8.19 10.25
C THR A 90 -3.69 -6.95 9.92
N LEU A 91 -3.67 -6.50 8.65
CA LEU A 91 -4.48 -5.38 8.20
C LEU A 91 -5.96 -5.74 8.05
N ALA A 92 -6.27 -6.95 7.58
CA ALA A 92 -7.65 -7.40 7.36
C ALA A 92 -8.58 -7.21 8.58
N PRO A 93 -8.30 -7.78 9.77
CA PRO A 93 -9.17 -7.61 10.93
C PRO A 93 -9.21 -6.16 11.44
N ALA A 94 -8.11 -5.42 11.28
CA ALA A 94 -8.03 -4.04 11.70
C ALA A 94 -8.86 -3.11 10.77
N LEU A 95 -8.89 -3.38 9.47
CA LEU A 95 -9.74 -2.71 8.48
C LEU A 95 -11.22 -2.94 8.77
N VAL A 96 -11.62 -4.18 9.05
CA VAL A 96 -13.01 -4.52 9.41
C VAL A 96 -13.45 -3.74 10.64
N LYS A 97 -12.61 -3.72 11.69
CA LYS A 97 -12.90 -2.97 12.91
C LYS A 97 -13.01 -1.47 12.66
N ALA A 98 -12.17 -0.91 11.79
CA ALA A 98 -12.24 0.51 11.42
C ALA A 98 -13.51 0.82 10.64
N PHE A 99 -13.93 -0.06 9.72
CA PHE A 99 -15.15 0.08 8.95
C PHE A 99 -16.39 0.05 9.83
N GLU A 100 -16.47 -0.90 10.76
CA GLU A 100 -17.54 -0.99 11.75
C GLU A 100 -17.63 0.25 12.65
N ALA A 101 -16.48 0.81 13.05
CA ALA A 101 -16.41 2.04 13.83
C ALA A 101 -16.75 3.31 13.02
N ALA A 102 -16.72 3.23 11.69
CA ALA A 102 -17.00 4.33 10.78
C ALA A 102 -18.47 4.38 10.30
N LYS A 103 -19.36 3.55 10.87
CA LYS A 103 -20.80 3.51 10.50
C LYS A 103 -21.47 4.88 10.55
N ASP A 104 -21.23 5.62 11.64
CA ASP A 104 -21.77 6.95 11.89
C ASP A 104 -20.85 8.10 11.40
N ASP A 105 -19.81 7.77 10.64
CA ASP A 105 -18.86 8.74 10.10
C ASP A 105 -19.27 9.25 8.70
N ASP A 106 -18.48 10.18 8.16
CA ASP A 106 -18.61 10.69 6.79
C ASP A 106 -18.67 9.54 5.76
N SER A 107 -19.58 9.64 4.80
CA SER A 107 -19.73 8.68 3.69
C SER A 107 -18.40 8.39 2.99
N ARG A 108 -17.51 9.37 2.86
CA ARG A 108 -16.20 9.22 2.22
C ARG A 108 -15.32 8.22 2.97
N VAL A 109 -15.34 8.23 4.31
CA VAL A 109 -14.55 7.29 5.12
C VAL A 109 -15.04 5.86 4.88
N LYS A 110 -16.36 5.67 4.90
CA LYS A 110 -16.99 4.36 4.62
C LYS A 110 -16.67 3.85 3.23
N GLN A 111 -16.79 4.72 2.21
CA GLN A 111 -16.48 4.40 0.83
C GLN A 111 -15.04 3.91 0.68
N TYR A 112 -14.05 4.65 1.18
CA TYR A 112 -12.64 4.27 1.04
C TYR A 112 -12.26 3.03 1.86
N LEU A 113 -12.85 2.85 3.04
CA LEU A 113 -12.66 1.63 3.83
C LEU A 113 -13.28 0.41 3.15
N ALA A 114 -14.48 0.52 2.55
CA ALA A 114 -15.07 -0.55 1.75
C ALA A 114 -14.18 -0.90 0.54
N LEU A 115 -13.66 0.11 -0.16
CA LEU A 115 -12.70 -0.07 -1.26
C LEU A 115 -11.39 -0.73 -0.82
N ALA A 116 -10.90 -0.43 0.38
CA ALA A 116 -9.72 -1.07 0.95
C ALA A 116 -10.00 -2.54 1.28
N ILE A 117 -11.15 -2.84 1.91
CA ILE A 117 -11.57 -4.20 2.22
C ILE A 117 -11.74 -5.02 0.93
N GLY A 118 -12.39 -4.48 -0.09
CA GLY A 118 -12.59 -5.17 -1.37
C GLY A 118 -11.30 -5.50 -2.13
N ARG A 119 -10.21 -4.80 -1.81
CA ARG A 119 -8.88 -5.08 -2.37
C ARG A 119 -8.13 -6.18 -1.62
N LEU A 120 -8.55 -6.58 -0.41
CA LEU A 120 -7.89 -7.67 0.31
C LEU A 120 -7.94 -8.96 -0.52
N ASP A 121 -6.88 -9.75 -0.42
CA ASP A 121 -6.84 -11.03 -1.12
C ASP A 121 -7.84 -12.01 -0.46
N PRO A 122 -8.65 -12.74 -1.25
CA PRO A 122 -9.60 -13.71 -0.71
C PRO A 122 -8.90 -14.84 0.09
N PRO A 123 -9.56 -15.41 1.11
CA PRO A 123 -10.93 -15.12 1.54
C PRO A 123 -11.00 -13.91 2.50
N LEU A 124 -12.07 -13.12 2.37
CA LEU A 124 -12.38 -12.07 3.34
C LEU A 124 -12.81 -12.66 4.69
N PRO A 125 -12.57 -11.96 5.81
CA PRO A 125 -13.16 -12.31 7.10
C PRO A 125 -14.69 -12.31 7.00
N SER A 126 -15.36 -13.27 7.65
CA SER A 126 -16.83 -13.31 7.70
C SER A 126 -17.42 -12.01 8.27
N GLU A 127 -16.75 -11.44 9.27
CA GLU A 127 -17.08 -10.14 9.88
C GLU A 127 -17.05 -9.00 8.85
N ALA A 128 -16.13 -9.05 7.88
CA ALA A 128 -16.05 -8.07 6.80
C ALA A 128 -17.27 -8.17 5.88
N VAL A 129 -17.64 -9.40 5.52
CA VAL A 129 -18.78 -9.69 4.65
C VAL A 129 -20.09 -9.25 5.32
N GLU A 130 -20.26 -9.54 6.61
CA GLU A 130 -21.43 -9.11 7.39
C GLU A 130 -21.49 -7.58 7.51
N GLY A 131 -20.38 -6.92 7.85
CA GLY A 131 -20.31 -5.47 7.96
C GLY A 131 -20.65 -4.75 6.65
N LEU A 132 -20.07 -5.22 5.54
CA LEU A 132 -20.37 -4.71 4.19
C LEU A 132 -21.84 -4.95 3.83
N THR A 133 -22.38 -6.13 4.10
CA THR A 133 -23.79 -6.46 3.83
C THR A 133 -24.75 -5.54 4.60
N ASN A 134 -24.48 -5.28 5.88
CA ASN A 134 -25.30 -4.37 6.69
C ASN A 134 -25.24 -2.91 6.18
N THR A 135 -24.10 -2.50 5.64
CA THR A 135 -23.91 -1.13 5.13
C THR A 135 -24.63 -0.93 3.79
N LEU A 136 -24.80 -1.99 3.01
CA LEU A 136 -25.41 -1.96 1.68
C LEU A 136 -26.81 -1.32 1.64
N ASP A 137 -27.62 -1.59 2.66
CA ASP A 137 -29.00 -1.09 2.75
C ASP A 137 -29.06 0.41 3.12
N ALA A 138 -28.14 0.85 3.98
CA ALA A 138 -28.07 2.23 4.49
C ALA A 138 -27.16 3.16 3.67
N ALA A 139 -26.38 2.61 2.74
CA ALA A 139 -25.41 3.34 1.95
C ALA A 139 -26.05 4.24 0.87
N ASP A 140 -25.48 5.44 0.71
CA ASP A 140 -25.71 6.32 -0.43
C ASP A 140 -25.17 5.71 -1.74
N GLY A 141 -25.47 6.34 -2.89
CA GLY A 141 -25.17 5.75 -4.21
C GLY A 141 -23.70 5.37 -4.40
N GLU A 142 -22.77 6.23 -3.98
CA GLU A 142 -21.33 6.01 -4.19
C GLU A 142 -20.74 4.99 -3.20
N THR A 143 -21.14 5.05 -1.92
CA THR A 143 -20.74 4.04 -0.93
C THR A 143 -21.31 2.67 -1.31
N ARG A 144 -22.55 2.62 -1.80
CA ARG A 144 -23.22 1.38 -2.21
C ARG A 144 -22.47 0.67 -3.34
N ILE A 145 -22.05 1.40 -4.37
CA ILE A 145 -21.23 0.84 -5.47
C ILE A 145 -19.93 0.24 -4.92
N SER A 146 -19.27 0.96 -4.01
CA SER A 146 -18.01 0.50 -3.40
C SER A 146 -18.19 -0.76 -2.55
N VAL A 147 -19.28 -0.84 -1.79
CA VAL A 147 -19.66 -2.01 -1.00
C VAL A 147 -20.00 -3.21 -1.88
N ILE A 148 -20.78 -3.01 -2.96
CA ILE A 148 -21.09 -4.05 -3.95
C ILE A 148 -19.82 -4.59 -4.57
N TRP A 149 -18.91 -3.71 -4.99
CA TRP A 149 -17.64 -4.10 -5.57
C TRP A 149 -16.77 -4.90 -4.59
N ALA A 150 -16.71 -4.48 -3.32
CA ALA A 150 -15.97 -5.18 -2.28
C ALA A 150 -16.54 -6.57 -2.00
N LEU A 151 -17.87 -6.67 -1.89
CA LEU A 151 -18.61 -7.91 -1.74
C LEU A 151 -18.39 -8.85 -2.93
N GLY A 152 -18.40 -8.35 -4.16
CA GLY A 152 -18.11 -9.15 -5.36
C GLY A 152 -16.66 -9.62 -5.43
N SER A 153 -15.71 -8.80 -4.96
CA SER A 153 -14.28 -9.13 -4.94
C SER A 153 -13.91 -10.16 -3.86
N SER A 154 -14.78 -10.37 -2.87
CA SER A 154 -14.58 -11.34 -1.78
C SER A 154 -14.44 -12.79 -2.26
N GLY A 155 -15.02 -13.12 -3.42
CA GLY A 155 -15.11 -14.49 -3.93
C GLY A 155 -16.03 -15.42 -3.12
N ASP A 156 -16.76 -14.91 -2.13
CA ASP A 156 -17.66 -15.70 -1.30
C ASP A 156 -19.01 -15.93 -2.00
N ALA A 157 -19.35 -17.20 -2.24
CA ALA A 157 -20.61 -17.58 -2.86
C ALA A 157 -21.84 -17.21 -2.00
N ALA A 158 -21.69 -17.05 -0.68
CA ALA A 158 -22.75 -16.64 0.23
C ALA A 158 -23.27 -15.21 -0.06
N VAL A 159 -22.47 -14.40 -0.75
CA VAL A 159 -22.79 -13.02 -1.10
C VAL A 159 -23.66 -12.92 -2.35
N VAL A 160 -23.63 -13.93 -3.22
CA VAL A 160 -24.34 -13.95 -4.51
C VAL A 160 -25.85 -13.69 -4.38
N PRO A 161 -26.60 -14.32 -3.45
CA PRO A 161 -28.03 -14.07 -3.28
C PRO A 161 -28.35 -12.63 -2.85
N ARG A 162 -27.40 -11.93 -2.23
CA ARG A 162 -27.57 -10.53 -1.80
C ARG A 162 -27.27 -9.53 -2.91
N LEU A 163 -26.33 -9.85 -3.81
CA LEU A 163 -26.01 -8.99 -4.95
C LEU A 163 -26.99 -9.14 -6.11
N LEU A 164 -27.57 -10.33 -6.31
CA LEU A 164 -28.45 -10.63 -7.44
C LEU A 164 -29.66 -9.67 -7.57
N PRO A 165 -30.38 -9.28 -6.49
CA PRO A 165 -31.47 -8.33 -6.58
C PRO A 165 -31.01 -6.91 -6.97
N LEU A 166 -29.77 -6.54 -6.65
CA LEU A 166 -29.26 -5.19 -6.89
C LEU A 166 -28.96 -4.94 -8.36
N TYR A 167 -28.49 -5.95 -9.08
CA TYR A 167 -28.29 -5.89 -10.54
C TYR A 167 -29.59 -5.63 -11.33
N GLY A 168 -30.74 -6.04 -10.80
CA GLY A 168 -32.04 -5.76 -11.43
C GLY A 168 -32.59 -4.35 -11.15
N SER A 169 -31.92 -3.56 -10.30
CA SER A 169 -32.44 -2.32 -9.72
C SER A 169 -31.62 -1.06 -10.03
N GLU A 170 -30.66 -1.15 -10.96
CA GLU A 170 -29.76 -0.05 -11.36
C GLU A 170 -30.48 1.25 -11.82
N ASP A 171 -31.79 1.21 -12.08
CA ASP A 171 -32.60 2.43 -12.33
C ASP A 171 -32.80 3.31 -11.08
N GLN A 172 -32.79 2.75 -9.87
CA GLN A 172 -33.12 3.52 -8.65
C GLN A 172 -31.99 4.43 -8.15
N GLY A 173 -30.74 4.18 -8.58
CA GLY A 173 -29.60 5.05 -8.28
C GLY A 173 -29.67 6.36 -9.04
N ILE A 174 -30.16 6.31 -10.28
CA ILE A 174 -30.23 7.45 -11.19
C ILE A 174 -31.48 8.29 -10.89
N GLU A 175 -32.62 7.65 -10.57
CA GLU A 175 -33.86 8.35 -10.23
C GLU A 175 -33.78 9.22 -8.95
N ARG A 176 -32.97 8.82 -7.95
CA ARG A 176 -32.82 9.62 -6.72
C ARG A 176 -31.93 10.85 -6.92
N CYS A 177 -30.93 10.79 -7.79
CA CYS A 177 -30.10 11.95 -8.14
C CYS A 177 -30.91 13.02 -8.90
N ASP A 178 -31.84 12.61 -9.76
CA ASP A 178 -32.73 13.56 -10.45
C ASP A 178 -33.77 14.17 -9.51
N ARG A 179 -34.30 13.40 -8.54
CA ARG A 179 -35.26 13.91 -7.56
C ARG A 179 -34.64 14.94 -6.61
N ALA A 180 -33.41 14.72 -6.15
CA ALA A 180 -32.71 15.66 -5.27
C ALA A 180 -32.33 17.00 -5.96
N ARG A 181 -32.25 17.03 -7.30
CA ARG A 181 -31.98 18.25 -8.07
C ARG A 181 -33.24 19.06 -8.38
N ALA A 182 -34.41 18.44 -8.34
CA ALA A 182 -35.70 19.10 -8.56
C ALA A 182 -36.25 19.80 -7.29
N GLU A 183 -35.73 19.49 -6.10
CA GLU A 183 -36.16 20.05 -4.81
C GLU A 183 -35.16 21.10 -4.24
N GLY A 184 -34.57 21.92 -5.11
CA GLY A 184 -33.80 23.11 -4.70
C GLY A 184 -34.71 24.29 -4.33
N PRO A 185 -34.33 25.14 -3.35
CA PRO A 185 -35.26 25.93 -2.54
C PRO A 185 -35.91 27.08 -3.33
N SER A 186 -37.21 27.29 -3.06
CA SER A 186 -37.96 28.49 -3.42
C SER A 186 -37.57 29.69 -2.57
#